data_AF-A0A0R1W6X3-F1
#
_entry.id   AF-A0A0R1W6X3-F1
#
_cell.length_a   1.000
_cell.length_b   1.000
_cell.length_c   1.000
_cell.angle_alpha   90.00
_cell.angle_beta   90.00
_cell.angle_gamma   90.00
#
_symmetry.space_group_name_H-M   'P 1'
#
loop_
_entity.id
_entity.type
_entity.pdbx_description
1 polymer ?
#
loop_
_entity_poly.entity_id
_entity_poly.type
_entity_poly.pdbx_seq_one_letter_code
_entity_poly.pdbx_strand_id
1 'polypeptide(L)'
;MTTDEQPLYRYFAQPKVNSFLKSIVGCELLLKLHTSEGWRQPEDFNQVPSYIVADRLVKSTEVLASKIGNVSVNLSTIQLINPLIRNALLKAQTNLRPVRLVIEMIEEDNGV
;
A
#
# COMPACT_ATOMS: atom_id res chain seq x y z
N MET A 1 6.38 32.99 -0.77
CA MET A 1 6.00 32.30 0.48
C MET A 1 5.18 31.09 0.05
N THR A 2 5.81 29.95 -0.18
CA THR A 2 5.11 28.70 -0.55
C THR A 2 4.72 28.01 0.73
N THR A 3 3.42 27.87 0.96
CA THR A 3 2.89 27.01 2.03
C THR A 3 3.43 25.61 1.79
N ASP A 4 4.25 25.11 2.72
CA ASP A 4 4.88 23.79 2.66
C ASP A 4 3.79 22.74 2.93
N GLU A 5 2.88 22.55 1.97
CA GLU A 5 1.86 21.50 2.05
C GLU A 5 2.59 20.16 1.98
N GLN A 6 2.47 19.38 3.06
CA GLN A 6 3.00 18.04 3.13
C GLN A 6 2.48 17.23 1.93
N PRO A 7 3.36 16.51 1.20
CA PRO A 7 2.97 15.77 0.01
C PRO A 7 1.82 14.82 0.31
N LEU A 8 0.76 14.90 -0.51
CA LEU A 8 -0.44 14.10 -0.32
C LEU A 8 -0.26 12.71 -0.91
N TYR A 9 -0.29 11.69 -0.04
CA TYR A 9 -0.22 10.28 -0.44
C TYR A 9 -1.56 9.56 -0.24
N ARG A 10 -1.85 8.59 -1.11
CA ARG A 10 -3.06 7.76 -1.02
C ARG A 10 -2.84 6.37 -1.63
N TYR A 11 -3.43 5.34 -1.03
CA TYR A 11 -3.51 4.02 -1.66
C TYR A 11 -4.67 3.94 -2.64
N PHE A 12 -4.41 3.34 -3.80
CA PHE A 12 -5.39 2.98 -4.80
C PHE A 12 -5.50 1.46 -4.84
N ALA A 13 -6.73 0.93 -4.81
CA ALA A 13 -6.98 -0.50 -4.90
C ALA A 13 -7.09 -0.93 -6.37
N GLN A 14 -6.12 -1.71 -6.85
CA GLN A 14 -6.14 -2.31 -8.17
C GLN A 14 -6.68 -3.75 -8.08
N PRO A 15 -7.80 -4.10 -8.74
CA PRO A 15 -8.34 -5.46 -8.69
C PRO A 15 -7.40 -6.50 -9.33
N LYS A 16 -7.24 -7.65 -8.67
CA LYS A 16 -6.63 -8.85 -9.24
C LYS A 16 -7.74 -9.77 -9.75
N VAL A 17 -7.68 -10.10 -11.05
CA VAL A 17 -8.71 -10.89 -11.75
C VAL A 17 -8.18 -12.29 -12.03
N ASN A 18 -8.96 -13.30 -11.68
CA ASN A 18 -8.74 -14.67 -12.14
C ASN A 18 -9.13 -14.74 -13.64
N SER A 19 -8.15 -14.99 -14.50
CA SER A 19 -8.34 -15.01 -15.95
C SER A 19 -9.22 -16.16 -16.45
N PHE A 20 -9.27 -17.28 -15.71
CA PHE A 20 -10.09 -18.45 -16.03
C PHE A 20 -11.54 -18.27 -15.59
N LEU A 21 -11.76 -17.87 -14.34
CA LEU A 21 -13.09 -17.71 -13.74
C LEU A 21 -13.72 -16.33 -14.00
N LYS A 22 -12.96 -15.39 -14.60
CA LYS A 22 -13.37 -14.00 -14.87
C LYS A 22 -13.93 -13.29 -13.63
N SER A 23 -13.35 -13.59 -12.47
CA SER A 23 -13.79 -13.06 -11.17
C SER A 23 -12.67 -12.31 -10.45
N ILE A 24 -13.03 -11.33 -9.63
CA ILE A 24 -12.09 -10.62 -8.75
C ILE A 24 -11.75 -11.54 -7.57
N VAL A 25 -10.46 -11.80 -7.37
CA VAL A 25 -9.97 -12.69 -6.29
C VAL A 25 -9.27 -11.92 -5.17
N GLY A 26 -8.84 -10.70 -5.45
CA GLY A 26 -8.17 -9.83 -4.48
C GLY A 26 -7.96 -8.43 -5.04
N CYS A 27 -7.26 -7.58 -4.30
CA CYS A 27 -6.79 -6.30 -4.81
C CYS A 27 -5.39 -5.97 -4.29
N GLU A 28 -4.64 -5.23 -5.08
CA GLU A 28 -3.35 -4.66 -4.72
C GLU A 28 -3.51 -3.21 -4.30
N LEU A 29 -2.91 -2.83 -3.18
CA LEU A 29 -2.82 -1.44 -2.75
C LEU A 29 -1.56 -0.79 -3.32
N LEU A 30 -1.76 0.17 -4.22
CA LEU A 30 -0.71 0.96 -4.85
C LEU A 30 -0.66 2.36 -4.22
N LEU A 31 0.47 2.71 -3.58
CA LEU A 31 0.65 4.05 -3.03
C LEU A 31 0.92 5.04 -4.17
N LYS A 32 0.20 6.16 -4.17
CA LYS A 32 0.38 7.26 -5.12
C LYS A 32 0.63 8.58 -4.40
N LEU A 33 1.46 9.41 -5.00
CA LEU A 33 1.70 10.80 -4.66
C LEU A 33 0.83 11.69 -5.54
N HIS A 34 0.21 12.71 -4.96
CA HIS A 34 -0.47 13.75 -5.71
C HIS A 34 0.53 14.80 -6.21
N THR A 35 0.55 15.04 -7.51
CA THR A 35 1.41 16.02 -8.19
C THR A 35 0.55 17.04 -8.95
N SER A 36 1.18 18.06 -9.54
CA SER A 36 0.49 18.99 -10.44
C SER A 36 -0.15 18.30 -11.66
N GLU A 37 0.38 17.14 -12.06
CA GLU A 37 -0.16 16.31 -13.15
C GLU A 37 -1.12 15.22 -12.66
N GLY A 38 -1.53 15.27 -11.39
CA GLY A 38 -2.40 14.30 -10.75
C GLY A 38 -1.65 13.19 -10.00
N TRP A 39 -2.32 12.05 -9.81
CA TRP A 39 -1.80 10.93 -9.00
C TRP A 39 -0.75 10.11 -9.75
N ARG A 40 0.50 10.19 -9.30
CA ARG A 40 1.65 9.46 -9.85
C ARG A 40 2.19 8.45 -8.85
N GLN A 41 2.92 7.46 -9.34
CA GLN A 41 3.72 6.59 -8.46
C GLN A 41 4.88 7.43 -7.88
N PRO A 42 5.26 7.24 -6.61
CA PRO A 42 6.49 7.82 -6.08
C PRO A 42 7.69 7.36 -6.91
N GLU A 43 8.60 8.29 -7.23
CA GLU A 43 9.82 7.98 -7.99
C GLU A 43 10.69 6.96 -7.24
N ASP A 44 10.78 7.11 -5.92
CA ASP A 44 11.41 6.16 -5.03
C ASP A 44 10.48 5.86 -3.85
N PHE A 45 10.06 4.61 -3.74
CA PHE A 45 9.17 4.17 -2.66
C PHE A 45 9.88 4.15 -1.30
N ASN A 46 11.19 3.94 -1.28
CA ASN A 46 12.00 3.96 -0.05
C ASN A 46 12.15 5.37 0.52
N GLN A 47 12.00 6.40 -0.31
CA GLN A 47 12.01 7.80 0.15
C GLN A 47 10.68 8.25 0.77
N VAL A 48 9.61 7.46 0.65
CA VAL A 48 8.36 7.77 1.33
C VAL A 48 8.54 7.52 2.84
N PRO A 49 8.32 8.54 3.70
CA PRO A 49 8.47 8.38 5.13
C PRO A 49 7.59 7.23 5.66
N SER A 50 8.17 6.33 6.46
CA SER A 50 7.48 5.12 6.92
C SER A 50 6.21 5.42 7.72
N TYR A 51 6.13 6.57 8.41
CA TYR A 51 4.93 6.99 9.12
C TYR A 51 3.76 7.29 8.16
N ILE A 52 4.03 7.81 6.96
CA ILE A 52 3.02 8.06 5.93
C ILE A 52 2.51 6.73 5.40
N VAL A 53 3.42 5.82 5.03
CA VAL A 53 3.06 4.47 4.55
C VAL A 53 2.19 3.76 5.60
N ALA A 54 2.62 3.75 6.87
CA ALA A 54 1.90 3.16 7.98
C ALA A 54 0.49 3.78 8.18
N ASP A 55 0.40 5.10 8.26
CA ASP A 55 -0.86 5.82 8.49
C ASP A 55 -1.83 5.62 7.32
N ARG A 56 -1.35 5.74 6.08
CA ARG A 56 -2.18 5.54 4.88
C ARG A 56 -2.66 4.11 4.76
N LEU A 57 -1.85 3.11 5.13
CA LEU A 57 -2.24 1.70 5.08
C LEU A 57 -3.39 1.42 6.05
N VAL A 58 -3.26 1.88 7.30
CA VAL A 58 -4.32 1.70 8.31
C VAL A 58 -5.62 2.37 7.85
N LYS A 59 -5.57 3.65 7.47
CA LYS A 59 -6.75 4.39 7.01
C LYS A 59 -7.41 3.76 5.79
N SER A 60 -6.62 3.24 4.85
CA SER A 60 -7.17 2.62 3.65
C SER A 60 -7.88 1.31 3.97
N THR A 61 -7.36 0.54 4.93
CA THR A 61 -7.98 -0.73 5.35
C THR A 61 -9.19 -0.56 6.27
N GLU A 62 -9.34 0.58 6.96
CA GLU A 62 -10.55 0.91 7.72
C GLU A 62 -11.79 1.06 6.83
N VAL A 63 -11.61 1.57 5.60
CA VAL A 63 -12.72 1.84 4.67
C VAL A 63 -12.86 0.78 3.58
N LEU A 64 -11.96 -0.21 3.54
CA LEU A 64 -11.98 -1.26 2.52
C LEU A 64 -13.04 -2.32 2.84
N ALA A 65 -14.28 -2.07 2.41
CA ALA A 65 -15.38 -3.03 2.53
C ALA A 65 -15.34 -4.03 1.36
N SER A 66 -14.63 -5.15 1.50
CA SER A 66 -14.40 -6.05 0.34
C SER A 66 -14.81 -7.51 0.56
N LYS A 67 -15.64 -8.03 -0.35
CA LYS A 67 -15.99 -9.47 -0.55
C LYS A 67 -14.88 -10.25 -1.29
N ILE A 68 -13.62 -9.85 -1.15
CA ILE A 68 -12.48 -10.42 -1.90
C ILE A 68 -11.63 -11.29 -0.97
N GLY A 69 -10.87 -12.24 -1.54
CA GLY A 69 -10.12 -13.21 -0.75
C GLY A 69 -8.86 -12.64 -0.08
N ASN A 70 -8.23 -11.65 -0.69
CA ASN A 70 -7.02 -11.03 -0.17
C ASN A 70 -6.85 -9.56 -0.61
N VAL A 71 -6.05 -8.84 0.16
CA VAL A 71 -5.52 -7.51 -0.16
C VAL A 71 -4.00 -7.61 -0.10
N SER A 72 -3.29 -7.16 -1.13
CA SER A 72 -1.84 -7.10 -1.11
C SER A 72 -1.31 -5.68 -0.94
N VAL A 73 -0.14 -5.55 -0.34
CA VAL A 73 0.62 -4.29 -0.23
C VAL A 73 2.07 -4.55 -0.61
N ASN A 74 2.63 -3.64 -1.40
CA ASN A 74 4.03 -3.66 -1.78
C ASN A 74 4.89 -3.01 -0.70
N LEU A 75 5.96 -3.68 -0.26
CA LEU A 75 6.92 -3.18 0.71
C LEU A 75 8.35 -3.57 0.32
N SER A 76 9.30 -2.67 0.55
CA SER A 76 10.73 -3.03 0.51
C SER A 76 11.18 -3.73 1.79
N THR A 77 12.37 -4.35 1.75
CA THR A 77 13.00 -4.98 2.92
C THR A 77 13.19 -3.98 4.06
N ILE A 78 13.66 -2.76 3.74
CA ILE A 78 13.92 -1.70 4.73
C ILE A 78 12.62 -1.27 5.42
N GLN A 79 11.52 -1.15 4.66
CA GLN A 79 10.23 -0.80 5.23
C GLN A 79 9.65 -1.95 6.08
N LEU A 80 9.85 -3.20 5.68
CA LEU A 80 9.32 -4.36 6.41
C LEU A 80 9.93 -4.50 7.81
N ILE A 81 11.20 -4.15 8.00
CA ILE A 81 11.85 -4.16 9.32
C ILE A 81 11.48 -2.96 10.19
N ASN A 82 10.88 -1.92 9.61
CA ASN A 82 10.48 -0.73 10.36
C ASN A 82 9.33 -1.05 11.35
N PRO A 83 9.48 -0.74 12.65
CA PRO A 83 8.47 -1.10 13.66
C PRO A 83 7.12 -0.40 13.44
N LEU A 84 7.10 0.81 12.86
CA LEU A 84 5.85 1.51 12.53
C LEU A 84 5.07 0.77 11.45
N ILE A 85 5.75 0.28 10.41
CA ILE A 85 5.16 -0.50 9.33
C ILE A 85 4.64 -1.83 9.87
N ARG A 86 5.43 -2.54 10.67
CA ARG A 86 5.00 -3.81 11.29
C ARG A 86 3.73 -3.64 12.13
N ASN A 87 3.67 -2.58 12.94
CA ASN A 87 2.48 -2.28 13.74
C ASN A 87 1.28 -1.92 12.86
N ALA A 88 1.50 -1.18 11.76
CA ALA A 88 0.45 -0.86 10.79
C ALA A 88 -0.07 -2.11 10.07
N LEU A 89 0.81 -3.06 9.70
CA LEU A 89 0.43 -4.34 9.08
C LEU A 89 -0.49 -5.16 10.01
N LEU A 90 -0.18 -5.22 11.30
CA LEU A 90 -1.02 -5.92 12.28
C LEU A 90 -2.40 -5.26 12.43
N LYS A 91 -2.45 -3.93 12.48
CA LYS A 91 -3.72 -3.18 12.51
C LYS A 91 -4.52 -3.37 11.22
N ALA A 92 -3.85 -3.26 10.07
CA ALA A 92 -4.44 -3.49 8.76
C ALA A 92 -5.04 -4.89 8.63
N GLN A 93 -4.31 -5.93 9.04
CA GLN A 93 -4.83 -7.29 9.07
C GLN A 93 -6.03 -7.44 10.04
N THR A 94 -6.06 -6.67 11.13
CA THR A 94 -7.20 -6.68 12.05
C THR A 94 -8.44 -6.05 11.41
N ASN A 95 -8.27 -4.91 10.74
CA ASN A 95 -9.32 -4.20 10.01
C ASN A 95 -9.88 -5.03 8.85
N LEU A 96 -9.02 -5.80 8.17
CA LEU A 96 -9.39 -6.57 7.00
C LEU A 96 -10.10 -7.89 7.29
N ARG A 97 -10.20 -8.37 8.53
CA ARG A 97 -10.77 -9.70 8.80
C ARG A 97 -12.18 -9.86 8.21
N PRO A 98 -12.49 -10.98 7.52
CA PRO A 98 -11.69 -12.21 7.39
C PRO A 98 -10.69 -12.21 6.21
N VAL A 99 -10.56 -11.11 5.47
CA VAL A 99 -9.68 -10.97 4.31
C VAL A 99 -8.20 -11.06 4.73
N ARG A 100 -7.40 -11.78 3.93
CA ARG A 100 -5.96 -11.93 4.17
C ARG A 100 -5.18 -10.71 3.65
N LEU A 101 -4.33 -10.13 4.48
CA LEU A 101 -3.31 -9.19 4.05
C LEU A 101 -2.09 -9.98 3.53
N VAL A 102 -1.66 -9.69 2.30
CA VAL A 102 -0.49 -10.28 1.65
C VAL A 102 0.57 -9.20 1.49
N ILE A 103 1.81 -9.52 1.83
CA ILE A 103 2.95 -8.61 1.62
C ILE A 103 3.65 -9.06 0.35
N GLU A 104 3.74 -8.17 -0.63
CA GLU A 104 4.50 -8.36 -1.85
C GLU A 104 5.83 -7.63 -1.66
N MET A 105 6.91 -8.40 -1.56
CA MET A 105 8.24 -7.82 -1.37
C MET A 105 8.72 -7.28 -2.71
N ILE A 106 9.14 -6.02 -2.72
CA ILE A 106 9.81 -5.42 -3.87
C ILE A 106 11.28 -5.83 -3.80
N GLU A 107 11.76 -6.53 -4.83
CA GLU A 107 13.19 -6.78 -4.98
C GLU A 107 13.90 -5.44 -5.25
N GLU A 108 14.86 -5.10 -4.40
CA GLU A 108 15.78 -3.99 -4.64
C GLU A 108 16.88 -4.54 -5.55
N ASP A 109 17.12 -3.86 -6.68
CA ASP A 109 18.17 -4.22 -7.62
C ASP A 109 19.53 -3.96 -6.94
N ASN A 110 19.99 -4.93 -6.18
CA ASN A 110 21.32 -4.95 -5.61
C ASN A 110 22.25 -5.25 -6.78
N GLY A 111 22.64 -4.23 -7.54
CA GLY A 111 23.43 -4.33 -8.77
C GLY A 111 24.74 -5.11 -8.62
N VAL A 112 24.63 -6.44 -8.62
CA VAL A 112 25.71 -7.43 -8.64
C VAL A 112 25.78 -8.04 -10.02
#